data_AF-O58224-F1
#
_entry.id   AF-O58224-F1
#
_cell.length_a   1.000
_cell.length_b   1.000
_cell.length_c   1.000
_cell.angle_alpha   90.00
_cell.angle_beta   90.00
_cell.angle_gamma   90.00
#
_symmetry.space_group_name_H-M   'P 1'
#
loop_
_entity.id
_entity.type
_entity.pdbx_description
1 polymer ?
#
loop_
_entity_poly.entity_id
_entity_poly.type
_entity_poly.pdbx_seq_one_letter_code
_entity_poly.pdbx_strand_id
1 'polypeptide(L)'
;MKKSELYKDIFKEASNIAMSHALTALSQMIGGPIEMEAPDVDIVSRVEFLKILAERGVSKGFTVMFDITEGMSGLTILQFPRQSALNISSVLLGMEPGSMTELDEMGKSAIMEVGNILISVYTDILSNLLGEPVSLSPPKPAESLYDIEKELGRSDLRNVNSVVVFKSKFYKEDIRVESYFYIIPTPESFTKLVKKLESQVSGEVETNEGS
;
A
#
# COMPACT_ATOMS: atom_id res chain seq x y z
N MET A 1 -6.45 3.19 -22.22
CA MET A 1 -5.89 4.45 -21.68
C MET A 1 -6.90 5.26 -20.89
N LYS A 2 -8.02 5.78 -21.43
CA LYS A 2 -8.98 6.60 -20.66
C LYS A 2 -9.50 5.98 -19.35
N LYS A 3 -9.86 4.68 -19.34
CA LYS A 3 -10.35 4.00 -18.13
C LYS A 3 -9.28 3.82 -17.05
N SER A 4 -8.02 3.62 -17.45
CA SER A 4 -6.92 3.43 -16.49
C SER A 4 -6.63 4.71 -15.73
N GLU A 5 -6.65 5.86 -16.41
CA GLU A 5 -6.47 7.16 -15.77
C GLU A 5 -7.64 7.47 -14.83
N LEU A 6 -8.87 7.19 -15.25
CA LEU A 6 -10.05 7.33 -14.37
C LEU A 6 -9.93 6.50 -13.09
N TYR A 7 -9.51 5.23 -13.18
CA TYR A 7 -9.34 4.41 -11.99
C TYR A 7 -8.24 4.95 -11.06
N LYS A 8 -7.13 5.44 -11.63
CA LYS A 8 -6.06 6.08 -10.84
C LYS A 8 -6.59 7.31 -10.10
N ASP A 9 -7.39 8.14 -10.77
CA ASP A 9 -7.99 9.34 -10.15
C ASP A 9 -8.90 8.97 -8.98
N ILE A 10 -9.76 7.96 -9.12
CA ILE A 10 -10.63 7.50 -8.02
C ILE A 10 -9.81 6.96 -6.85
N PHE A 11 -8.79 6.12 -7.12
CA PHE A 11 -7.91 5.63 -6.05
C PHE A 11 -7.17 6.77 -5.34
N LYS A 12 -6.73 7.79 -6.09
CA LYS A 12 -6.06 8.96 -5.54
C LYS A 12 -6.99 9.79 -4.66
N GLU A 13 -8.24 10.00 -5.08
CA GLU A 13 -9.24 10.70 -4.29
C GLU A 13 -9.59 9.95 -3.00
N ALA A 14 -9.86 8.65 -3.08
CA ALA A 14 -10.10 7.81 -1.91
C ALA A 14 -8.89 7.80 -0.96
N SER A 15 -7.68 7.82 -1.51
CA SER A 15 -6.45 7.90 -0.72
C SER A 15 -6.32 9.20 0.05
N ASN A 16 -6.65 10.34 -0.57
CA ASN A 16 -6.60 11.64 0.11
C ASN A 16 -7.51 11.71 1.33
N ILE A 17 -8.70 11.10 1.24
CA ILE A 17 -9.65 11.04 2.37
C ILE A 17 -9.08 10.21 3.51
N ALA A 18 -8.58 9.00 3.22
CA ALA A 18 -8.08 8.08 4.24
C ALA A 18 -6.76 8.54 4.89
N MET A 19 -5.96 9.36 4.19
CA MET A 19 -4.64 9.78 4.66
C MET A 19 -4.67 10.66 5.92
N SER A 20 -5.73 11.44 6.11
CA SER A 20 -5.85 12.34 7.27
C SER A 20 -5.80 11.57 8.60
N HIS A 21 -6.38 10.36 8.61
CA HIS A 21 -6.32 9.48 9.77
C HIS A 21 -4.92 8.89 9.97
N ALA A 22 -4.25 8.47 8.89
CA ALA A 22 -2.85 8.01 8.93
C ALA A 22 -1.91 9.07 9.51
N LEU A 23 -2.01 10.31 9.01
CA LEU A 23 -1.18 11.44 9.46
C LEU A 23 -1.29 11.64 10.97
N THR A 24 -2.51 11.55 11.51
CA THR A 24 -2.75 11.70 12.94
C THR A 24 -2.07 10.59 13.73
N ALA A 25 -2.28 9.33 13.35
CA ALA A 25 -1.70 8.18 14.05
C ALA A 25 -0.15 8.14 13.94
N LEU A 26 0.39 8.41 12.75
CA LEU A 26 1.83 8.46 12.52
C LEU A 26 2.49 9.62 13.27
N SER A 27 1.86 10.81 13.33
CA SER A 27 2.42 11.95 14.08
C SER A 27 2.50 11.69 15.59
N GLN A 28 1.53 10.94 16.14
CA GLN A 28 1.57 10.47 17.52
C GLN A 28 2.68 9.46 17.75
N MET A 29 2.82 8.47 16.86
CA MET A 29 3.87 7.44 16.97
C MET A 29 5.28 8.00 16.85
N ILE A 30 5.48 8.91 15.90
CA ILE A 30 6.79 9.46 15.55
C ILE A 30 7.14 10.66 16.46
N GLY A 31 6.21 11.14 17.28
CA GLY A 31 6.45 12.22 18.24
C GLY A 31 6.71 13.56 17.55
N GLY A 32 5.76 14.02 16.75
CA GLY A 32 5.81 15.33 16.10
C GLY A 32 4.99 15.38 14.81
N PRO A 33 4.80 16.59 14.25
CA PRO A 33 4.11 16.73 12.97
C PRO A 33 4.86 15.96 11.88
N ILE A 34 4.09 15.31 11.01
CA ILE A 34 4.59 14.67 9.81
C ILE A 34 3.88 15.27 8.60
N GLU A 35 4.60 15.40 7.50
CA GLU A 35 4.05 15.77 6.21
C GLU A 35 3.93 14.50 5.36
N MET A 36 2.84 14.36 4.61
CA MET A 36 2.65 13.24 3.71
C MET A 36 2.19 13.75 2.35
N GLU A 37 2.89 13.32 1.29
CA GLU A 37 2.44 13.53 -0.07
C GLU A 37 1.21 12.65 -0.34
N ALA A 38 0.27 13.18 -1.12
CA ALA A 38 -0.78 12.35 -1.72
C ALA A 38 -0.10 11.19 -2.48
N PRO A 39 -0.56 9.95 -2.30
CA PRO A 39 0.12 8.80 -2.86
C PRO A 39 -0.04 8.84 -4.38
N ASP A 40 1.05 8.52 -5.05
CA ASP A 40 1.01 8.29 -6.48
C ASP A 40 0.45 6.90 -6.73
N VAL A 41 -0.51 6.79 -7.66
CA VAL A 41 -1.22 5.54 -7.94
C VAL A 41 -0.94 5.14 -9.38
N ASP A 42 -0.46 3.91 -9.55
CA ASP A 42 -0.26 3.32 -10.87
C ASP A 42 -0.88 1.92 -10.99
N ILE A 43 -1.14 1.50 -12.22
CA ILE A 43 -1.59 0.15 -12.53
C ILE A 43 -0.58 -0.44 -13.51
N VAL A 44 0.23 -1.37 -13.02
CA VAL A 44 1.33 -1.95 -13.77
C VAL A 44 1.07 -3.41 -14.11
N SER A 45 1.79 -3.91 -15.11
CA SER A 45 1.75 -5.33 -15.43
C SER A 45 2.45 -6.15 -14.33
N ARG A 46 2.12 -7.44 -14.19
CA ARG A 46 2.85 -8.35 -13.28
C ARG A 46 4.36 -8.37 -13.55
N VAL A 47 4.75 -8.32 -14.83
CA VAL A 47 6.17 -8.32 -15.24
C VAL A 47 6.86 -7.05 -14.74
N GLU A 48 6.25 -5.89 -14.95
CA GLU A 48 6.81 -4.61 -14.49
C GLU A 48 6.85 -4.54 -12.96
N PHE A 49 5.83 -5.04 -12.28
CA PHE A 49 5.81 -5.14 -10.82
C PHE A 49 6.98 -5.97 -10.28
N LEU A 50 7.23 -7.16 -10.84
CA LEU A 50 8.36 -8.00 -10.41
C LEU A 50 9.71 -7.33 -10.67
N LYS A 51 9.84 -6.61 -11.79
CA LYS A 51 11.03 -5.80 -12.10
C LYS A 51 11.24 -4.69 -11.06
N ILE A 52 10.18 -3.95 -10.71
CA ILE A 52 10.22 -2.90 -9.67
C ILE A 52 10.71 -3.48 -8.34
N LEU A 53 10.18 -4.63 -7.92
CA LEU A 53 10.60 -5.29 -6.68
C LEU A 53 12.07 -5.73 -6.72
N ALA A 54 12.52 -6.26 -7.86
CA ALA A 54 13.91 -6.68 -8.06
C ALA A 54 14.88 -5.50 -7.98
N GLU A 55 14.54 -4.38 -8.64
CA GLU A 55 15.36 -3.16 -8.64
C GLU A 55 15.46 -2.52 -7.25
N ARG A 56 14.35 -2.51 -6.49
CA ARG A 56 14.30 -1.96 -5.13
C ARG A 56 15.01 -2.84 -4.10
N GLY A 57 15.08 -4.15 -4.36
CA GLY A 57 15.71 -5.14 -3.49
C GLY A 57 14.89 -5.47 -2.25
N VAL A 58 14.05 -6.51 -2.37
CA VAL A 58 13.21 -7.04 -1.26
C VAL A 58 14.05 -7.35 -0.02
N SER A 59 15.17 -8.05 -0.19
CA SER A 59 16.05 -8.50 0.90
C SER A 59 16.82 -7.39 1.61
N LYS A 60 16.83 -6.17 1.06
CA LYS A 60 17.59 -5.05 1.61
C LYS A 60 16.76 -4.14 2.51
N GLY A 61 15.44 -4.19 2.38
CA GLY A 61 14.48 -3.38 3.11
C GLY A 61 13.59 -4.21 4.04
N PHE A 62 12.35 -3.76 4.19
CA PHE A 62 11.31 -4.48 4.91
C PHE A 62 10.13 -4.72 3.97
N THR A 63 9.76 -5.98 3.77
CA THR A 63 8.63 -6.34 2.92
C THR A 63 7.74 -7.35 3.65
N VAL A 64 6.44 -7.10 3.64
CA VAL A 64 5.46 -7.95 4.31
C VAL A 64 4.23 -8.09 3.43
N MET A 65 3.66 -9.29 3.40
CA MET A 65 2.53 -9.66 2.57
C MET A 65 1.31 -10.00 3.42
N PHE A 66 0.12 -9.78 2.88
CA PHE A 66 -1.14 -10.14 3.51
C PHE A 66 -2.11 -10.67 2.46
N ASP A 67 -2.78 -11.78 2.76
CA ASP A 67 -3.91 -12.22 1.96
C ASP A 67 -5.12 -11.36 2.28
N ILE A 68 -5.91 -10.99 1.26
CA ILE A 68 -7.21 -10.39 1.46
C ILE A 68 -8.21 -11.51 1.73
N THR A 69 -8.84 -11.51 2.90
CA THR A 69 -9.68 -12.60 3.41
C THR A 69 -11.18 -12.28 3.39
N GLU A 70 -11.55 -11.01 3.23
CA GLU A 70 -12.95 -10.56 3.20
C GLU A 70 -13.13 -9.39 2.22
N GLY A 71 -14.36 -9.24 1.68
CA GLY A 71 -14.75 -8.21 0.71
C GLY A 71 -14.24 -8.50 -0.71
N MET A 72 -12.95 -8.78 -0.84
CA MET A 72 -12.33 -9.22 -2.09
C MET A 72 -11.28 -10.30 -1.83
N SER A 73 -10.72 -10.85 -2.89
CA SER A 73 -9.63 -11.83 -2.83
C SER A 73 -8.41 -11.32 -3.56
N GLY A 74 -7.24 -11.59 -3.00
CA GLY A 74 -5.97 -11.17 -3.58
C GLY A 74 -4.84 -11.23 -2.57
N LEU A 75 -3.69 -10.76 -3.00
CA LEU A 75 -2.52 -10.53 -2.17
C LEU A 75 -2.27 -9.04 -2.09
N THR A 76 -1.88 -8.56 -0.92
CA THR A 76 -1.33 -7.22 -0.74
C THR A 76 0.11 -7.33 -0.25
N ILE A 77 0.93 -6.35 -0.62
CA ILE A 77 2.33 -6.28 -0.18
C ILE A 77 2.62 -4.86 0.26
N LEU A 78 3.18 -4.70 1.45
CA LEU A 78 3.74 -3.45 1.93
C LEU A 78 5.26 -3.57 1.91
N GLN A 79 5.92 -2.63 1.22
CA GLN A 79 7.38 -2.57 1.11
C GLN A 79 7.90 -1.20 1.54
N PHE A 80 8.89 -1.23 2.42
CA PHE A 80 9.76 -0.10 2.72
C PHE A 80 11.16 -0.40 2.16
N PRO A 81 11.66 0.40 1.20
CA PRO A 81 13.04 0.32 0.76
C PRO A 81 14.01 0.46 1.93
N ARG A 82 15.24 -0.06 1.79
CA ARG A 82 16.26 -0.08 2.86
C ARG A 82 16.35 1.22 3.64
N GLN A 83 16.58 2.34 2.94
CA GLN A 83 16.82 3.61 3.62
C GLN A 83 15.58 4.08 4.37
N SER A 84 14.39 3.95 3.78
CA SER A 84 13.12 4.24 4.45
C SER A 84 12.97 3.41 5.72
N ALA A 85 13.27 2.11 5.64
CA ALA A 85 13.13 1.19 6.75
C ALA A 85 14.08 1.54 7.91
N LEU A 86 15.35 1.80 7.60
CA LEU A 86 16.33 2.22 8.61
C LEU A 86 15.97 3.57 9.23
N ASN A 87 15.56 4.53 8.42
CA ASN A 87 15.18 5.87 8.88
C ASN A 87 14.00 5.81 9.85
N ILE A 88 12.90 5.17 9.44
CA ILE A 88 11.69 5.14 10.27
C ILE A 88 11.92 4.33 11.55
N SER A 89 12.62 3.20 11.49
CA SER A 89 12.95 2.42 12.69
C SER A 89 13.86 3.18 13.64
N SER A 90 14.87 3.91 13.14
CA SER A 90 15.74 4.74 14.00
C SER A 90 14.91 5.76 14.79
N VAL A 91 13.97 6.44 14.12
CA VAL A 91 13.12 7.46 14.73
C VAL A 91 12.21 6.88 15.81
N LEU A 92 11.55 5.76 15.51
CA LEU A 92 10.65 5.09 16.45
C LEU A 92 11.38 4.56 17.68
N LEU A 93 12.66 4.21 17.54
CA LEU A 93 13.53 3.77 18.63
C LEU A 93 14.23 4.92 19.37
N GLY A 94 13.96 6.18 18.98
CA GLY A 94 14.57 7.37 19.60
C GLY A 94 16.06 7.50 19.30
N MET A 95 16.55 6.89 18.22
CA MET A 95 17.92 6.97 17.74
C MET A 95 18.10 8.15 16.78
N GLU A 96 19.34 8.57 16.56
CA GLU A 96 19.64 9.58 15.55
C GLU A 96 19.25 9.07 14.14
N PRO A 97 18.57 9.88 13.31
CA PRO A 97 18.21 9.46 11.96
C PRO A 97 19.43 9.03 11.14
N GLY A 98 19.35 7.85 10.53
CA GLY A 98 20.45 7.29 9.73
C GLY A 98 21.57 6.63 10.54
N SER A 99 21.47 6.57 11.87
CA SER A 99 22.45 5.84 12.69
C SER A 99 22.34 4.32 12.55
N MET A 100 21.16 3.81 12.19
CA MET A 100 20.92 2.39 12.00
C MET A 100 21.45 1.93 10.64
N THR A 101 22.38 0.98 10.64
CA THR A 101 22.99 0.43 9.41
C THR A 101 22.28 -0.83 8.92
N GLU A 102 21.58 -1.55 9.81
CA GLU A 102 20.86 -2.80 9.53
C GLU A 102 19.56 -2.86 10.32
N LEU A 103 18.55 -3.53 9.75
CA LEU A 103 17.24 -3.67 10.38
C LEU A 103 17.21 -4.96 11.23
N ASP A 104 17.49 -4.81 12.52
CA ASP A 104 17.39 -5.89 13.51
C ASP A 104 15.94 -6.21 13.89
N GLU A 105 15.72 -7.19 14.76
CA GLU A 105 14.37 -7.62 15.17
C GLU A 105 13.56 -6.49 15.81
N MET A 106 14.20 -5.63 16.61
CA MET A 106 13.53 -4.49 17.22
C MET A 106 13.13 -3.45 16.17
N GLY A 107 14.01 -3.18 15.20
CA GLY A 107 13.72 -2.34 14.05
C GLY A 107 12.58 -2.89 13.18
N LYS A 108 12.54 -4.22 12.96
CA LYS A 108 11.45 -4.91 12.24
C LYS A 108 10.12 -4.78 12.99
N SER A 109 10.11 -4.92 14.31
CA SER A 109 8.90 -4.69 15.11
C SER A 109 8.44 -3.24 15.01
N ALA A 110 9.36 -2.28 15.17
CA ALA A 110 9.03 -0.86 15.11
C ALA A 110 8.42 -0.46 13.74
N ILE A 111 9.04 -0.88 12.63
CA ILE A 111 8.50 -0.57 11.31
C ILE A 111 7.18 -1.28 11.02
N MET A 112 6.94 -2.47 11.59
CA MET A 112 5.66 -3.17 11.45
C MET A 112 4.52 -2.38 12.11
N GLU A 113 4.76 -1.67 13.21
CA GLU A 113 3.74 -0.79 13.81
C GLU A 113 3.33 0.35 12.86
N VAL A 114 4.30 0.98 12.19
CA VAL A 114 4.01 1.96 11.11
C VAL A 114 3.31 1.28 9.94
N GLY A 115 3.73 0.06 9.60
CA GLY A 115 3.11 -0.73 8.56
C GLY A 115 1.63 -1.01 8.84
N ASN A 116 1.27 -1.36 10.07
CA ASN A 116 -0.11 -1.62 10.49
C ASN A 116 -1.01 -0.39 10.31
N ILE A 117 -0.50 0.83 10.57
CA ILE A 117 -1.25 2.07 10.29
C ILE A 117 -1.47 2.25 8.79
N LEU A 118 -0.43 2.07 7.97
CA LEU A 118 -0.59 2.21 6.53
C LEU A 118 -1.57 1.15 5.99
N ILE A 119 -1.49 -0.07 6.50
CA ILE A 119 -2.39 -1.17 6.15
C ILE A 119 -3.84 -0.84 6.50
N SER A 120 -4.12 -0.29 7.69
CA SER A 120 -5.49 0.09 8.05
C SER A 120 -6.03 1.15 7.08
N VAL A 121 -5.21 2.15 6.72
CA VAL A 121 -5.59 3.17 5.73
C VAL A 121 -5.92 2.56 4.37
N TYR A 122 -5.09 1.65 3.86
CA TYR A 122 -5.38 1.00 2.58
C TYR A 122 -6.59 0.07 2.63
N THR A 123 -6.81 -0.59 3.77
CA THR A 123 -7.98 -1.43 4.00
C THR A 123 -9.27 -0.60 4.06
N ASP A 124 -9.22 0.59 4.69
CA ASP A 124 -10.32 1.55 4.72
C ASP A 124 -10.62 2.09 3.32
N ILE A 125 -9.59 2.43 2.53
CA ILE A 125 -9.74 2.84 1.13
C ILE A 125 -10.48 1.75 0.35
N LEU A 126 -10.02 0.50 0.43
CA LEU A 126 -10.67 -0.61 -0.27
C LEU A 126 -12.11 -0.84 0.20
N SER A 127 -12.35 -0.75 1.50
CA SER A 127 -13.68 -0.94 2.08
C SER A 127 -14.66 0.13 1.58
N ASN A 128 -14.21 1.39 1.54
CA ASN A 128 -15.01 2.51 1.04
C ASN A 128 -15.30 2.36 -0.47
N LEU A 129 -14.30 1.97 -1.26
CA LEU A 129 -14.47 1.76 -2.70
C LEU A 129 -15.40 0.59 -3.02
N LEU A 130 -15.35 -0.50 -2.25
CA LEU A 130 -16.23 -1.66 -2.43
C LEU A 130 -17.63 -1.45 -1.82
N GLY A 131 -17.73 -0.58 -0.81
CA GLY A 131 -18.95 -0.37 -0.01
C GLY A 131 -19.24 -1.53 0.94
N GLU A 132 -18.21 -2.26 1.37
CA GLU A 132 -18.30 -3.39 2.31
C GLU A 132 -16.94 -3.59 3.01
N PRO A 133 -16.90 -4.26 4.17
CA PRO A 133 -15.64 -4.47 4.90
C PRO A 133 -14.61 -5.27 4.10
N VAL A 134 -13.35 -4.87 4.21
CA VAL A 134 -12.18 -5.62 3.75
C VAL A 134 -11.35 -6.03 4.96
N SER A 135 -10.93 -7.29 4.99
CA SER A 135 -10.10 -7.84 6.05
C SER A 135 -8.86 -8.48 5.44
N LEU A 136 -7.75 -8.40 6.18
CA LEU A 136 -6.47 -9.00 5.79
C LEU A 136 -6.09 -10.13 6.75
N SER A 137 -5.30 -11.08 6.26
CA SER A 137 -4.65 -12.09 7.10
C SER A 137 -3.63 -11.46 8.06
N PRO A 138 -3.11 -12.20 9.05
CA PRO A 138 -1.87 -11.81 9.72
C PRO A 138 -0.71 -11.60 8.72
N PRO A 139 0.30 -10.78 9.07
CA PRO A 139 1.46 -10.48 8.23
C PRO A 139 2.28 -11.73 7.91
N LYS A 140 2.74 -11.83 6.67
CA LYS A 140 3.74 -12.81 6.20
C LYS A 140 4.99 -12.06 5.71
N PRO A 141 6.09 -12.06 6.48
CA PRO A 141 7.34 -11.44 6.02
C PRO A 141 7.82 -12.05 4.70
N ALA A 142 8.40 -11.21 3.83
CA ALA A 142 9.09 -11.65 2.62
C ALA A 142 10.56 -11.23 2.71
N GLU A 143 11.47 -12.21 2.73
CA GLU A 143 12.91 -11.96 2.84
C GLU A 143 13.57 -11.90 1.45
N SER A 144 12.89 -12.40 0.43
CA SER A 144 13.40 -12.48 -0.93
C SER A 144 12.30 -12.26 -1.97
N LEU A 145 12.71 -11.98 -3.21
CA LEU A 145 11.78 -11.95 -4.35
C LEU A 145 11.11 -13.31 -4.55
N TYR A 146 11.81 -14.41 -4.25
CA TYR A 146 11.29 -15.77 -4.37
C TYR A 146 10.06 -16.01 -3.47
N ASP A 147 10.05 -15.46 -2.26
CA ASP A 147 8.90 -15.60 -1.34
C ASP A 147 7.64 -14.97 -1.94
N ILE A 148 7.80 -13.82 -2.60
CA ILE A 148 6.73 -13.13 -3.31
C ILE A 148 6.29 -13.92 -4.54
N GLU A 149 7.24 -14.36 -5.37
CA GLU A 149 6.95 -15.15 -6.57
C GLU A 149 6.21 -16.46 -6.26
N LYS A 150 6.56 -17.10 -5.15
CA LYS A 150 5.87 -18.30 -4.65
C LYS A 150 4.39 -18.03 -4.38
N GLU A 151 4.06 -16.95 -3.67
CA GLU A 151 2.66 -16.57 -3.43
C GLU A 151 1.93 -16.19 -4.73
N LEU A 152 2.60 -15.50 -5.66
CA LEU A 152 2.05 -15.19 -6.98
C LEU A 152 1.92 -16.44 -7.88
N GLY A 153 2.50 -17.57 -7.49
CA GLY A 153 2.39 -18.85 -8.18
C GLY A 153 1.12 -19.64 -7.84
N ARG A 154 0.37 -19.21 -6.80
CA ARG A 154 -0.89 -19.86 -6.41
C ARG A 154 -1.93 -19.82 -7.52
N SER A 155 -2.84 -20.79 -7.54
CA SER A 155 -3.81 -20.97 -8.64
C SER A 155 -4.73 -19.77 -8.88
N ASP A 156 -5.05 -19.03 -7.82
CA ASP A 156 -5.87 -17.82 -7.79
C ASP A 156 -5.13 -16.57 -8.31
N LEU A 157 -3.80 -16.53 -8.19
CA LEU A 157 -2.98 -15.36 -8.54
C LEU A 157 -2.13 -15.55 -9.79
N ARG A 158 -1.87 -16.80 -10.22
CA ARG A 158 -0.93 -17.09 -11.31
C ARG A 158 -1.28 -16.45 -12.66
N ASN A 159 -2.54 -16.09 -12.86
CA ASN A 159 -3.04 -15.46 -14.10
C ASN A 159 -3.31 -13.96 -13.93
N VAL A 160 -3.03 -13.38 -12.76
CA VAL A 160 -3.19 -11.95 -12.53
C VAL A 160 -2.10 -11.20 -13.31
N ASN A 161 -2.52 -10.22 -14.10
CA ASN A 161 -1.61 -9.38 -14.87
C ASN A 161 -1.63 -7.91 -14.46
N SER A 162 -2.61 -7.49 -13.65
CA SER A 162 -2.73 -6.09 -13.21
C SER A 162 -2.41 -5.99 -11.72
N VAL A 163 -1.47 -5.12 -11.39
CA VAL A 163 -1.10 -4.80 -10.01
C VAL A 163 -1.34 -3.31 -9.79
N VAL A 164 -2.13 -2.96 -8.78
CA VAL A 164 -2.29 -1.56 -8.35
C VAL A 164 -1.17 -1.23 -7.39
N VAL A 165 -0.50 -0.11 -7.62
CA VAL A 165 0.66 0.35 -6.86
C VAL A 165 0.33 1.70 -6.25
N PHE A 166 0.44 1.80 -4.93
CA PHE A 166 0.41 3.06 -4.20
C PHE A 166 1.83 3.37 -3.74
N LYS A 167 2.37 4.50 -4.18
CA LYS A 167 3.63 5.05 -3.70
C LYS A 167 3.32 6.18 -2.73
N SER A 168 3.65 5.98 -1.47
CA SER A 168 3.56 7.02 -0.46
C SER A 168 4.92 7.57 -0.10
N LYS A 169 4.94 8.86 0.21
CA LYS A 169 6.09 9.50 0.83
C LYS A 169 5.63 10.34 1.99
N PHE A 170 6.33 10.20 3.10
CA PHE A 170 6.12 11.06 4.26
C PHE A 170 7.45 11.49 4.85
N TYR A 171 7.40 12.63 5.51
CA TYR A 171 8.57 13.39 5.93
C TYR A 171 8.39 13.89 7.35
N LYS A 172 9.48 13.87 8.11
CA LYS A 172 9.62 14.59 9.36
C LYS A 172 10.95 15.32 9.34
N GLU A 173 10.92 16.64 9.30
CA GLU A 173 12.13 17.46 9.18
C GLU A 173 12.97 16.99 7.98
N ASP A 174 14.21 16.56 8.20
CA ASP A 174 15.11 16.06 7.14
C ASP A 174 14.93 14.57 6.82
N ILE A 175 14.05 13.88 7.53
CA ILE A 175 13.83 12.44 7.40
C ILE A 175 12.81 12.19 6.31
N ARG A 176 13.21 11.41 5.31
CA ARG A 176 12.35 10.98 4.21
C ARG A 176 12.08 9.50 4.28
N VAL A 177 10.81 9.14 4.21
CA VAL A 177 10.36 7.75 4.20
C VAL A 177 9.47 7.54 2.99
N GLU A 178 9.89 6.61 2.13
CA GLU A 178 9.05 6.08 1.06
C GLU A 178 8.50 4.71 1.43
N SER A 179 7.24 4.45 1.09
CA SER A 179 6.61 3.13 1.19
C SER A 179 5.81 2.82 -0.06
N TYR A 180 5.65 1.52 -0.34
CA TYR A 180 4.95 1.01 -1.50
C TYR A 180 3.93 -0.02 -1.05
N PHE A 181 2.66 0.21 -1.40
CA PHE A 181 1.59 -0.74 -1.16
C PHE A 181 1.10 -1.28 -2.50
N TYR A 182 1.17 -2.59 -2.65
CA TYR A 182 0.79 -3.29 -3.87
C TYR A 182 -0.49 -4.07 -3.61
N ILE A 183 -1.42 -4.02 -4.55
CA ILE A 183 -2.65 -4.82 -4.54
C ILE A 183 -2.63 -5.71 -5.78
N ILE A 184 -2.67 -7.02 -5.54
CA ILE A 184 -2.71 -8.07 -6.55
C ILE A 184 -4.06 -8.78 -6.41
N PRO A 185 -5.15 -8.18 -6.92
CA PRO A 185 -6.48 -8.75 -6.82
C PRO A 185 -6.60 -9.98 -7.74
N THR A 186 -7.41 -10.97 -7.34
CA THR A 186 -7.81 -12.03 -8.29
C THR A 186 -8.57 -11.43 -9.48
N PRO A 187 -8.64 -12.10 -10.63
CA PRO A 187 -9.37 -11.58 -11.79
C PRO A 187 -10.85 -11.25 -11.49
N GLU A 188 -11.53 -12.07 -10.67
CA GLU A 188 -12.90 -11.80 -10.24
C GLU A 188 -12.96 -10.55 -9.36
N SER A 189 -12.03 -10.41 -8.42
CA SER A 189 -11.95 -9.30 -7.49
C SER A 189 -11.62 -7.98 -8.18
N PHE A 190 -10.74 -8.00 -9.18
CA PHE A 190 -10.46 -6.84 -10.01
C PHE A 190 -11.71 -6.40 -10.77
N THR A 191 -12.45 -7.36 -11.34
CA THR A 191 -13.71 -7.07 -12.04
C THR A 191 -14.75 -6.48 -11.09
N LYS A 192 -14.87 -7.00 -9.87
CA LYS A 192 -15.76 -6.48 -8.83
C LYS A 192 -15.40 -5.03 -8.47
N LEU A 193 -14.12 -4.77 -8.21
CA LEU A 193 -13.62 -3.44 -7.88
C LEU A 193 -13.90 -2.44 -9.00
N VAL A 194 -13.57 -2.80 -10.25
CA VAL A 194 -13.84 -1.95 -11.42
C VAL A 194 -15.33 -1.63 -11.56
N LYS A 195 -16.23 -2.62 -11.41
CA LYS A 195 -17.68 -2.37 -11.47
C LYS A 195 -18.15 -1.38 -10.41
N LYS A 196 -17.61 -1.47 -9.19
CA LYS A 196 -17.93 -0.53 -8.11
C LYS A 196 -17.45 0.88 -8.43
N LEU A 197 -16.21 1.01 -8.90
CA LEU A 197 -15.65 2.29 -9.36
C LEU A 197 -16.49 2.92 -10.48
N GLU A 198 -16.89 2.13 -11.50
CA GLU A 198 -17.71 2.63 -12.60
C GLU A 198 -19.12 3.06 -12.16
N SER A 199 -19.71 2.40 -11.16
CA SER A 199 -21.02 2.76 -10.62
C SER A 199 -21.01 4.09 -9.87
N GLN A 200 -19.92 4.42 -9.18
CA GLN A 200 -19.76 5.68 -8.46
C GLN A 200 -19.67 6.86 -9.44
N VAL A 201 -18.93 6.69 -10.55
CA VAL A 201 -18.81 7.71 -11.61
C VAL A 201 -20.14 7.95 -12.33
N SER A 202 -20.94 6.90 -12.53
CA SER A 202 -22.23 7.02 -13.22
C SER A 202 -23.31 7.68 -12.34
N GLY A 203 -23.22 7.51 -11.00
CA GLY A 203 -24.15 8.14 -10.05
C GLY A 203 -23.93 9.64 -9.83
N GLU A 204 -22.73 10.17 -10.12
CA GLU A 204 -22.43 11.61 -10.05
C GLU A 204 -22.99 12.41 -11.24
N VAL A 205 -23.25 11.75 -12.38
CA VAL A 205 -23.77 12.43 -13.57
C VAL A 205 -25.28 12.70 -13.45
N GLU A 206 -26.04 11.83 -12.77
CA GLU A 206 -27.49 11.99 -12.61
C GLU A 206 -27.89 13.04 -11.55
N THR A 207 -26.99 13.43 -10.64
CA THR A 207 -27.28 14.42 -9.59
C THR A 207 -27.00 15.86 -10.00
N ASN A 208 -26.31 16.09 -11.12
CA ASN A 208 -25.90 17.43 -11.57
C ASN A 208 -26.74 18.02 -12.72
N GLU A 209 -27.75 17.30 -13.23
CA GLU A 209 -28.70 17.81 -14.24
C GLU A 209 -30.04 18.30 -13.65
N GLY A 210 -30.14 18.41 -12.32
CA GLY A 210 -31.39 18.69 -11.60
C GLY A 210 -31.33 19.84 -10.60
N SER A 211 -30.56 20.91 -10.84
CA SER A 211 -30.57 22.12 -9.99
C SER A 211 -30.45 23.41 -10.79
#